data_AF-A0A660ST54-F1
#
_entry.id   AF-A0A660ST54-F1
#
_cell.length_a   1.000
_cell.length_b   1.000
_cell.length_c   1.000
_cell.angle_alpha   90.00
_cell.angle_beta   90.00
_cell.angle_gamma   90.00
#
_symmetry.space_group_name_H-M   'P 1'
#
loop_
_entity.id
_entity.type
_entity.pdbx_description
1 polymer ?
#
loop_
_entity_poly.entity_id
_entity_poly.type
_entity_poly.pdbx_seq_one_letter_code
_entity_poly.pdbx_strand_id
1 'polypeptide(L)'
;TGDSFVEKAIPLPGRVQMVDFWVWGANYDYYVEIHFRDFRGMAYVLTPVRREQKREPGSIKYVGWKNMYVDIPNYIKQAVNYKPELATLSLTKIVFTTHPAEVVSDFYIYLDHLKVLTDMQESYYDGFDLTSPQKLDEIWGTGE
;
A
#
# COMPACT_ATOMS: atom_id res chain seq x y z
N THR A 1 16.39 16.34 9.50
CA THR A 1 17.30 15.24 9.13
C THR A 1 16.49 14.19 8.41
N GLY A 2 16.43 14.26 7.08
CA GLY A 2 15.65 13.34 6.22
C GLY A 2 16.43 12.81 5.02
N ASP A 3 17.61 13.35 4.74
CA ASP A 3 18.41 13.05 3.54
C ASP A 3 19.01 11.64 3.54
N SER A 4 19.04 10.96 4.69
CA SER A 4 19.57 9.60 4.84
C SER A 4 18.48 8.53 5.01
N PHE A 5 17.21 8.85 4.75
CA PHE A 5 16.14 7.86 4.86
C PHE A 5 16.23 6.86 3.72
N VAL A 6 16.59 5.62 4.05
CA VAL A 6 16.48 4.49 3.13
C VAL A 6 15.10 3.87 3.34
N GLU A 7 14.25 4.00 2.35
CA GLU A 7 12.91 3.42 2.38
C GLU A 7 12.98 1.89 2.45
N LYS A 8 12.25 1.29 3.39
CA LYS A 8 12.05 -0.15 3.44
C LYS A 8 10.67 -0.47 2.92
N ALA A 9 10.59 -0.77 1.63
CA ALA A 9 9.34 -1.13 0.97
C ALA A 9 8.75 -2.41 1.59
N ILE A 10 7.48 -2.36 1.97
CA ILE A 10 6.72 -3.49 2.48
C ILE A 10 5.89 -4.05 1.31
N PRO A 11 6.22 -5.23 0.75
CA PRO A 11 5.44 -5.83 -0.31
C PRO A 11 4.07 -6.21 0.21
N LEU A 12 3.02 -5.78 -0.49
CA LEU A 12 1.64 -6.11 -0.17
C LEU A 12 1.26 -7.40 -0.93
N PRO A 13 0.56 -8.34 -0.27
CA PRO A 13 0.17 -9.60 -0.88
C PRO A 13 -0.95 -9.38 -1.90
N GLY A 14 -0.96 -10.20 -2.96
CA GLY A 14 -2.04 -10.23 -3.96
C GLY A 14 -2.26 -8.91 -4.71
N ARG A 15 -3.45 -8.75 -5.26
CA ARG A 15 -3.91 -7.53 -5.93
C ARG A 15 -4.61 -6.62 -4.92
N VAL A 16 -3.92 -5.58 -4.48
CA VAL A 16 -4.42 -4.61 -3.51
C VAL A 16 -5.57 -3.79 -4.10
N GLN A 17 -6.70 -3.82 -3.41
CA GLN A 17 -7.89 -3.03 -3.76
C GLN A 17 -8.00 -1.77 -2.91
N MET A 18 -7.71 -1.88 -1.61
CA MET A 18 -7.84 -0.79 -0.65
C MET A 18 -6.84 -0.95 0.49
N VAL A 19 -6.37 0.18 1.03
CA VAL A 19 -5.62 0.23 2.29
C VAL A 19 -6.40 1.10 3.26
N ASP A 20 -6.61 0.62 4.49
CA ASP A 20 -7.25 1.39 5.55
C ASP A 20 -6.42 1.38 6.84
N PHE A 21 -6.49 2.46 7.60
CA PHE A 21 -5.78 2.60 8.86
C PHE A 21 -6.50 3.62 9.74
N TRP A 22 -6.23 3.58 11.03
CA TRP A 22 -6.71 4.57 11.99
C TRP A 22 -5.61 5.58 12.27
N VAL A 23 -5.98 6.85 12.33
CA VAL A 23 -5.08 7.93 12.78
C VAL A 23 -5.80 8.79 13.80
N TRP A 24 -5.05 9.19 14.83
CA TRP A 24 -5.53 10.11 15.85
C TRP A 24 -5.24 11.55 15.42
N GLY A 25 -6.28 12.38 15.40
CA GLY A 25 -6.17 13.81 15.13
C GLY A 25 -6.17 14.63 16.42
N ALA A 26 -5.29 15.64 16.48
CA ALA A 26 -5.21 16.61 17.57
C ALA A 26 -5.83 17.98 17.20
N ASN A 27 -6.55 18.06 16.08
CA ASN A 27 -7.10 19.27 15.48
C ASN A 27 -6.07 20.27 14.89
N TYR A 28 -4.87 19.80 14.53
CA TYR A 28 -3.89 20.57 13.76
C TYR A 28 -4.12 20.42 12.24
N ASP A 29 -3.78 21.43 11.46
CA ASP A 29 -3.89 21.42 10.00
C ASP A 29 -2.72 20.66 9.35
N TYR A 30 -2.80 19.33 9.48
CA TYR A 30 -1.85 18.40 8.88
C TYR A 30 -2.55 17.52 7.85
N TYR A 31 -1.74 17.03 6.90
CA TYR A 31 -2.17 16.15 5.83
C TYR A 31 -1.38 14.84 5.87
N VAL A 32 -2.05 13.73 5.59
CA VAL A 32 -1.42 12.42 5.40
C VAL A 32 -1.43 12.02 3.93
N GLU A 33 -0.30 11.47 3.49
CA GLU A 33 -0.12 10.88 2.16
C GLU A 33 0.48 9.47 2.30
N ILE A 34 0.05 8.55 1.45
CA ILE A 34 0.62 7.20 1.38
C ILE A 34 1.33 7.04 0.05
N HIS A 35 2.57 6.57 0.12
CA HIS A 35 3.39 6.31 -1.04
C HIS A 35 3.47 4.81 -1.32
N PHE A 36 3.17 4.45 -2.56
CA PHE A 36 3.29 3.10 -3.08
C PHE A 36 4.37 3.02 -4.15
N ARG A 37 4.89 1.81 -4.37
CA ARG A 37 5.77 1.46 -5.47
C ARG A 37 5.21 0.25 -6.18
N ASP A 38 5.03 0.33 -7.50
CA ASP A 38 4.66 -0.84 -8.30
C ASP A 38 5.86 -1.75 -8.58
N PHE A 39 5.58 -2.92 -9.14
CA PHE A 39 6.61 -3.89 -9.56
C PHE A 39 7.57 -3.38 -10.64
N ARG A 40 7.25 -2.25 -11.30
CA ARG A 40 8.11 -1.59 -12.30
C ARG A 40 8.99 -0.51 -11.66
N GLY A 41 8.88 -0.30 -10.36
CA GLY A 41 9.61 0.73 -9.62
C GLY A 41 8.98 2.13 -9.68
N MET A 42 7.81 2.28 -10.29
CA MET A 42 7.12 3.57 -10.36
C MET A 42 6.50 3.92 -9.01
N ALA A 43 6.73 5.15 -8.55
CA ALA A 43 6.19 5.65 -7.29
C ALA A 43 4.83 6.33 -7.51
N TYR A 44 3.87 6.03 -6.63
CA TYR A 44 2.55 6.64 -6.62
C TYR A 44 2.29 7.26 -5.25
N VAL A 45 1.76 8.47 -5.24
CA VAL A 45 1.33 9.16 -4.02
C VAL A 45 -0.18 9.20 -4.03
N LEU A 46 -0.80 8.62 -3.01
CA LEU A 46 -2.24 8.61 -2.86
C LEU A 46 -2.61 9.27 -1.53
N THR A 47 -3.63 10.11 -1.58
CA THR A 47 -4.13 10.84 -0.41
C THR A 47 -5.34 10.10 0.18
N PRO A 48 -5.24 9.57 1.40
CA PRO A 48 -6.34 8.84 2.03
C PRO A 48 -7.56 9.73 2.29
N VAL A 49 -8.75 9.14 2.27
CA VAL A 49 -10.02 9.84 2.51
C VAL A 49 -10.70 9.30 3.76
N ARG A 50 -11.50 10.15 4.40
CA ARG A 50 -12.41 9.76 5.48
C ARG A 50 -13.81 9.54 4.89
N ARG A 51 -14.53 8.51 5.34
CA ARG A 51 -15.90 8.22 4.88
C ARG A 51 -16.84 9.42 5.09
N GLU A 52 -16.69 10.10 6.23
CA GLU A 52 -17.51 11.24 6.63
C GLU A 52 -17.17 12.54 5.88
N GLN A 53 -15.91 12.71 5.44
CA GLN A 53 -15.41 13.97 4.88
C GLN A 53 -14.51 13.73 3.66
N LYS A 54 -15.15 13.55 2.50
CA LYS A 54 -14.45 13.31 1.21
C LYS A 54 -13.89 14.58 0.55
N ARG A 55 -14.28 15.78 1.00
CA ARG A 55 -13.89 17.07 0.39
C ARG A 55 -12.47 17.51 0.75
N GLU A 56 -11.91 16.96 1.82
CA GLU A 56 -10.57 17.28 2.32
C GLU A 56 -9.77 15.98 2.46
N PRO A 57 -9.32 15.39 1.34
CA PRO A 57 -8.48 14.20 1.37
C PRO A 57 -7.20 14.49 2.15
N GLY A 58 -6.77 13.54 2.96
CA GLY A 58 -5.52 13.60 3.72
C GLY A 58 -5.61 14.44 4.99
N SER A 59 -6.60 15.33 5.12
CA SER A 59 -6.73 16.20 6.30
C SER A 59 -6.93 15.37 7.57
N ILE A 60 -6.04 15.57 8.54
CA ILE A 60 -6.15 15.05 9.92
C ILE A 60 -6.59 16.12 10.93
N LYS A 61 -7.20 17.20 10.43
CA LYS A 61 -7.75 18.32 11.21
C LYS A 61 -9.08 17.94 11.86
N TYR A 62 -9.01 17.07 12.86
CA TYR A 62 -10.13 16.65 13.70
C TYR A 62 -9.60 16.20 15.06
N VAL A 63 -10.51 15.97 16.01
CA VAL A 63 -10.17 15.46 17.35
C VAL A 63 -10.50 13.97 17.43
N GLY A 64 -9.56 13.17 17.94
CA GLY A 64 -9.77 11.76 18.24
C GLY A 64 -9.43 10.81 17.09
N TRP A 65 -9.84 9.55 17.22
CA TRP A 65 -9.55 8.49 16.24
C TRP A 65 -10.55 8.52 15.08
N LYS A 66 -10.03 8.54 13.84
CA LYS A 66 -10.84 8.30 12.65
C LYS A 66 -10.15 7.30 11.74
N ASN A 67 -10.97 6.47 11.09
CA ASN A 67 -10.52 5.57 10.03
C ASN A 67 -10.35 6.37 8.74
N MET A 68 -9.20 6.18 8.10
CA MET A 68 -8.87 6.67 6.78
C MET A 68 -8.65 5.49 5.86
N TYR A 69 -9.05 5.64 4.60
CA TYR A 69 -8.87 4.60 3.60
C TYR A 69 -8.45 5.20 2.27
N VAL A 70 -7.77 4.39 1.46
CA VAL A 70 -7.39 4.72 0.09
C VAL A 70 -7.73 3.55 -0.81
N ASP A 71 -8.56 3.82 -1.82
CA ASP A 71 -8.83 2.86 -2.89
C ASP A 71 -7.69 2.92 -3.90
N ILE A 72 -7.14 1.76 -4.28
CA ILE A 72 -6.06 1.69 -5.25
C ILE A 72 -6.62 1.86 -6.66
N PRO A 73 -6.25 2.92 -7.39
CA PRO A 73 -6.81 3.17 -8.71
C PRO A 73 -6.34 2.14 -9.75
N ASN A 74 -7.22 1.82 -10.71
CA ASN A 74 -6.95 0.86 -11.79
C ASN A 74 -5.76 1.21 -12.70
N TYR A 75 -5.30 2.47 -12.70
CA TYR A 75 -4.12 2.87 -13.46
C TYR A 75 -2.82 2.34 -12.84
N ILE A 76 -2.80 2.06 -11.53
CA ILE A 76 -1.66 1.47 -10.84
C ILE A 76 -1.58 -0.01 -11.22
N LYS A 77 -0.49 -0.39 -11.87
CA LYS A 77 -0.33 -1.75 -12.40
C LYS A 77 0.09 -2.70 -11.28
N GLN A 78 -0.70 -3.76 -11.10
CA GLN A 78 -0.50 -4.81 -10.09
C GLN A 78 -0.56 -6.23 -10.70
N ALA A 79 -0.48 -6.32 -12.03
CA ALA A 79 -0.50 -7.60 -12.73
C ALA A 79 0.26 -7.50 -14.04
N VAL A 80 0.86 -8.60 -14.46
CA VAL A 80 1.51 -8.79 -15.76
C VAL A 80 0.89 -10.01 -16.42
N ASN A 81 0.59 -9.92 -17.72
CA ASN A 81 -0.05 -11.01 -18.46
C ASN A 81 0.80 -12.29 -18.54
N TYR A 82 2.13 -12.17 -18.42
CA TYR A 82 3.07 -13.27 -18.69
C TYR A 82 3.63 -13.94 -17.42
N LYS A 83 3.75 -13.20 -16.30
CA LYS A 83 4.26 -13.70 -15.00
C LYS A 83 3.54 -12.99 -13.84
N PRO A 84 2.38 -13.49 -13.42
CA PRO A 84 1.56 -12.86 -12.36
C PRO A 84 2.30 -12.73 -11.02
N GLU A 85 3.09 -13.74 -10.65
CA GLU A 85 3.79 -13.87 -9.35
C GLU A 85 4.70 -12.69 -8.98
N LEU A 86 5.17 -11.93 -9.98
CA LEU A 86 6.15 -10.84 -9.78
C LEU A 86 5.51 -9.46 -9.63
N ALA A 87 4.18 -9.35 -9.74
CA ALA A 87 3.50 -8.07 -9.91
C ALA A 87 2.93 -7.48 -8.61
N THR A 88 3.75 -7.39 -7.55
CA THR A 88 3.29 -6.88 -6.25
C THR A 88 3.34 -5.36 -6.14
N LEU A 89 2.38 -4.79 -5.40
CA LEU A 89 2.40 -3.39 -4.96
C LEU A 89 3.12 -3.32 -3.61
N SER A 90 4.00 -2.34 -3.41
CA SER A 90 4.69 -2.17 -2.13
C SER A 90 4.32 -0.84 -1.47
N LEU A 91 4.08 -0.87 -0.16
CA LEU A 91 3.93 0.33 0.67
C LEU A 91 5.34 0.84 1.03
N THR A 92 5.67 2.07 0.67
CA THR A 92 7.03 2.63 0.87
C THR A 92 7.12 3.56 2.08
N LYS A 93 6.20 4.53 2.18
CA LYS A 93 6.17 5.49 3.29
C LYS A 93 4.77 6.04 3.50
N ILE A 94 4.53 6.46 4.74
CA ILE A 94 3.39 7.30 5.13
C ILE A 94 3.99 8.64 5.53
N VAL A 95 3.56 9.71 4.88
CA VAL A 95 4.12 11.05 5.04
C VAL A 95 3.07 11.94 5.67
N PHE A 96 3.48 12.68 6.71
CA PHE A 96 2.67 13.72 7.33
C PHE A 96 3.27 15.06 7.00
N THR A 97 2.45 15.94 6.44
CA THR A 97 2.87 17.27 6.00
C THR A 97 2.05 18.32 6.72
N THR A 98 2.75 19.30 7.29
CA THR A 98 2.13 20.44 7.95
C THR A 98 1.72 21.52 6.96
N HIS A 99 0.53 22.10 7.12
CA HIS A 99 0.15 23.28 6.36
C HIS A 99 1.06 24.46 6.72
N PRO A 100 1.58 25.25 5.75
CA PRO A 100 2.52 26.34 6.04
C PRO A 100 2.00 27.43 6.98
N ALA A 101 0.67 27.57 7.08
CA ALA A 101 0.01 28.53 7.97
C ALA A 101 -0.31 27.97 9.37
N GLU A 102 -0.06 26.68 9.62
CA GLU A 102 -0.25 26.06 10.93
C GLU A 102 0.83 26.50 11.91
N VAL A 103 0.51 26.55 13.21
CA VAL A 103 1.46 26.96 14.23
C VAL A 103 2.55 25.90 14.37
N VAL A 104 3.82 26.33 14.39
CA VAL A 104 4.95 25.44 14.66
C VAL A 104 4.88 25.02 16.13
N SER A 105 4.48 23.77 16.36
CA SER A 105 4.39 23.14 17.68
C SER A 105 4.94 21.73 17.62
N ASP A 106 5.42 21.22 18.75
CA ASP A 106 5.62 19.78 18.91
C ASP A 106 4.27 19.09 18.78
N PHE A 107 4.24 17.99 18.02
CA PHE A 107 3.04 17.20 17.81
C PHE A 107 3.37 15.71 17.82
N TYR A 108 2.40 14.92 18.27
CA TYR A 108 2.46 13.47 18.25
C TYR A 108 1.40 12.95 17.28
N ILE A 109 1.79 12.01 16.43
CA ILE A 109 0.89 11.30 15.52
C ILE A 109 0.82 9.85 15.98
N TYR A 110 -0.40 9.36 16.17
CA TYR A 110 -0.65 7.97 16.50
C TYR A 110 -1.37 7.30 15.33
N LEU A 111 -0.85 6.14 14.93
CA LEU A 111 -1.42 5.27 13.91
C LEU A 111 -1.77 3.94 14.53
N ASP A 112 -2.87 3.35 14.07
CA ASP A 112 -3.29 2.04 14.53
C ASP A 112 -4.01 1.27 13.42
N HIS A 113 -4.06 -0.06 13.54
CA HIS A 113 -4.85 -0.96 12.70
C HIS A 113 -4.66 -0.75 11.18
N LEU A 114 -3.42 -0.70 10.71
CA LEU A 114 -3.11 -0.71 9.28
C LEU A 114 -3.54 -2.05 8.67
N LYS A 115 -4.49 -1.99 7.72
CA LYS A 115 -5.13 -3.13 7.06
C LYS A 115 -5.12 -2.93 5.56
N VAL A 116 -5.07 -4.06 4.85
CA VAL A 116 -5.01 -4.10 3.39
C VAL A 116 -6.06 -5.07 2.91
N LEU A 117 -6.95 -4.61 2.04
CA LEU A 117 -7.89 -5.44 1.31
C LEU A 117 -7.25 -5.83 -0.02
N THR A 118 -7.08 -7.13 -0.23
CA THR A 118 -6.42 -7.68 -1.41
C THR A 118 -7.21 -8.85 -1.97
N ASP A 119 -7.15 -8.99 -3.29
CA ASP A 119 -7.60 -10.17 -4.00
C ASP A 119 -6.43 -11.14 -4.19
N MET A 120 -6.57 -12.34 -3.62
CA MET A 120 -5.59 -13.42 -3.68
C MET A 120 -5.89 -14.42 -4.80
N GLN A 121 -6.95 -14.22 -5.58
CA GLN A 121 -7.33 -15.15 -6.62
C GLN A 121 -6.38 -15.02 -7.82
N GLU A 122 -5.53 -16.03 -8.00
CA GLU A 122 -4.75 -16.21 -9.22
C GLU A 122 -5.45 -17.20 -10.15
N SER A 123 -5.65 -16.80 -11.41
CA SER A 123 -6.15 -17.70 -12.45
C SER A 123 -4.97 -18.38 -13.11
N TYR A 124 -4.65 -19.60 -12.65
CA TYR A 124 -3.64 -20.43 -13.30
C TYR A 124 -4.17 -20.99 -14.62
N TYR A 125 -3.29 -21.08 -15.62
CA TYR A 125 -3.60 -21.81 -16.85
C TYR A 125 -3.43 -23.32 -16.60
N ASP A 126 -4.16 -24.13 -17.37
CA ASP A 126 -4.02 -25.59 -17.29
C ASP A 126 -2.58 -26.01 -17.62
N GLY A 127 -1.96 -26.78 -16.73
CA GLY A 127 -0.54 -27.13 -16.80
C GLY A 127 0.44 -26.12 -16.19
N PHE A 128 -0.03 -25.10 -15.45
CA PHE A 128 0.85 -24.19 -14.70
C PHE A 128 1.84 -24.94 -13.79
N ASP A 129 1.38 -25.99 -13.12
CA ASP A 129 2.21 -26.81 -12.22
C ASP A 129 3.41 -27.44 -12.95
N LEU A 130 3.32 -27.66 -14.27
CA LEU A 130 4.42 -28.19 -15.08
C LEU A 130 5.63 -27.25 -15.16
N THR A 131 5.49 -25.99 -14.74
CA THR A 131 6.60 -25.03 -14.64
C THR A 131 7.26 -25.01 -13.27
N SER A 132 6.66 -25.66 -12.26
CA SER A 132 7.23 -25.73 -10.92
C SER A 132 8.38 -26.75 -10.87
N PRO A 133 9.52 -26.42 -10.21
CA PRO A 133 10.62 -27.36 -10.05
C PRO A 133 10.19 -28.68 -9.41
N GLN A 134 9.28 -28.62 -8.42
CA GLN A 134 8.81 -29.83 -7.74
C GLN A 134 8.04 -30.77 -8.67
N LYS A 135 7.20 -30.24 -9.58
CA LYS A 135 6.44 -31.08 -10.52
C LYS A 135 7.33 -31.61 -11.63
N LEU A 136 8.32 -30.84 -12.07
CA LEU A 136 9.34 -31.32 -13.01
C LEU A 136 10.15 -32.47 -12.39
N ASP A 137 10.54 -32.37 -11.12
CA ASP A 137 11.21 -33.45 -10.40
C ASP A 137 10.30 -34.68 -10.22
N GLU A 138 9.01 -34.50 -10.00
CA GLU A 138 8.04 -35.63 -9.95
C GLU A 138 7.88 -36.32 -11.31
N ILE A 139 7.77 -35.56 -12.39
CA ILE A 139 7.55 -36.07 -13.76
C ILE A 139 8.82 -36.71 -14.32
N TRP A 140 9.99 -36.11 -14.07
CA TRP A 140 11.25 -36.48 -14.70
C TRP A 140 12.24 -37.20 -13.76
N GLY A 141 12.05 -37.12 -12.43
CA GLY A 141 12.93 -37.69 -11.42
C GLY A 141 12.70 -39.17 -11.09
N THR A 142 11.91 -39.90 -11.89
CA THR A 142 11.77 -41.36 -11.82
C THR A 142 12.71 -42.08 -12.78
N GLY A 143 13.93 -41.56 -12.92
CA GLY A 143 14.96 -42.02 -13.85
C GLY A 143 16.27 -42.49 -13.21
N GLU A 144 16.24 -43.04 -12.00
CA GLU A 144 17.25 -43.99 -11.45
C GLU A 144 16.59 -45.01 -10.53
#